data_AF-A0AAN9PPB7-F1
#
_entry.id   AF-A0AAN9PPB7-F1
#
_cell.length_a   1.000
_cell.length_b   1.000
_cell.length_c   1.000
_cell.angle_alpha   90.00
_cell.angle_beta   90.00
_cell.angle_gamma   90.00
#
_symmetry.space_group_name_H-M   'P 1'
#
loop_
_entity.id
_entity.type
_entity.pdbx_description
1 polymer ?
#
loop_
_entity_poly.entity_id
_entity_poly.type
_entity_poly.pdbx_seq_one_letter_code
_entity_poly.pdbx_strand_id
1 'polypeptide(L)'
;MVSKIAIVLVLQGFSVSDINSSLYTHLICVFAQLNSSSYEISVSPADEQYFSSFTSILKQKNPSISTLLSIGGGTANYTVFSSMVTNASTRKSFIQSSIRIARLYGSQGHDFSWVSSNTSSDMSNMGRLFEEWREAAKSEATSANSRTQELILIAAVHDVASQKLVLGLPFYGYAWNLRSPKKNAIGAATTAPSITQGGDMSYKDIKAYVQHYGASVLYIATYVVNYFSFGSTWIGKVNYQSKDSYWSNGNVDSLELFHGIAPDLQAFCFDDMIWS
;
A
#
# COMPACT_ATOMS: atom_id res chain seq x y z
N MET A 1 -24.50 4.37 -6.50
CA MET A 1 -23.08 4.56 -6.83
C MET A 1 -22.27 3.87 -5.75
N VAL A 2 -21.60 2.76 -6.06
CA VAL A 2 -20.67 2.14 -5.11
C VAL A 2 -19.46 3.05 -5.04
N SER A 3 -19.25 3.70 -3.89
CA SER A 3 -18.09 4.55 -3.64
C SER A 3 -16.84 3.67 -3.69
N LYS A 4 -16.17 3.63 -4.85
CA LYS A 4 -14.94 2.86 -5.04
C LYS A 4 -13.87 3.45 -4.13
N ILE A 5 -13.42 2.69 -3.14
CA ILE A 5 -12.33 3.11 -2.27
C ILE A 5 -11.04 3.07 -3.09
N ALA A 6 -10.39 4.22 -3.24
CA ALA A 6 -9.02 4.33 -3.71
C ALA A 6 -8.13 4.60 -2.50
N ILE A 7 -7.20 3.68 -2.26
CA ILE A 7 -6.20 3.68 -1.19
C ILE A 7 -4.81 3.91 -1.79
N VAL A 8 -4.00 4.78 -1.17
CA VAL A 8 -2.59 4.96 -1.55
C VAL A 8 -1.71 4.86 -0.31
N LEU A 9 -0.65 4.07 -0.42
CA LEU A 9 0.47 4.08 0.52
C LEU A 9 1.38 5.25 0.16
N VAL A 10 1.59 6.16 1.11
CA VAL A 10 2.46 7.33 0.91
C VAL A 10 3.75 7.12 1.68
N LEU A 11 4.83 6.85 0.96
CA LEU A 11 6.18 6.69 1.51
C LEU A 11 6.81 8.02 1.88
N GLN A 12 7.78 7.96 2.78
CA GLN A 12 8.64 9.08 3.13
C GLN A 12 9.47 9.53 1.92
N GLY A 13 9.76 10.84 1.84
CA GLY A 13 10.47 11.45 0.72
C GLY A 13 9.59 12.29 -0.21
N PHE A 14 8.28 12.36 0.06
CA PHE A 14 7.34 13.22 -0.64
C PHE A 14 6.79 14.31 0.27
N SER A 15 6.52 15.48 -0.30
CA SER A 15 5.73 16.51 0.40
C SER A 15 4.27 16.08 0.44
N VAL A 16 3.65 16.04 1.63
CA VAL A 16 2.21 15.72 1.74
C VAL A 16 1.35 16.76 0.99
N SER A 17 1.81 18.01 0.97
CA SER A 17 1.15 19.12 0.25
C SER A 17 1.04 18.87 -1.24
N ASP A 18 1.86 17.97 -1.77
CA ASP A 18 1.96 17.68 -3.18
C ASP A 18 0.89 16.67 -3.64
N ILE A 19 0.31 15.92 -2.71
CA ILE A 19 -0.67 14.88 -3.00
C ILE A 19 -1.98 15.51 -3.46
N ASN A 20 -2.46 15.16 -4.66
CA ASN A 20 -3.81 15.53 -5.09
C ASN A 20 -4.85 14.63 -4.39
N SER A 21 -5.26 15.04 -3.19
CA SER A 21 -6.18 14.27 -2.34
C SER A 21 -7.61 14.18 -2.86
N SER A 22 -8.00 14.95 -3.88
CA SER A 22 -9.32 14.85 -4.52
C SER A 22 -9.55 13.53 -5.27
N LEU A 23 -8.45 12.84 -5.58
CA LEU A 23 -8.42 11.62 -6.38
C LEU A 23 -8.61 10.35 -5.56
N TYR A 24 -8.65 10.50 -4.23
CA TYR A 24 -8.65 9.40 -3.29
C TYR A 24 -9.77 9.55 -2.28
N THR A 25 -10.16 8.41 -1.70
CA THR A 25 -11.09 8.37 -0.56
C THR A 25 -10.35 8.09 0.74
N HIS A 26 -9.26 7.32 0.66
CA HIS A 26 -8.45 6.91 1.79
C HIS A 26 -6.97 7.05 1.43
N LEU A 27 -6.15 7.53 2.37
CA LEU A 27 -4.69 7.62 2.22
C LEU A 27 -4.03 7.01 3.45
N ILE A 28 -3.01 6.18 3.23
CA ILE A 28 -2.31 5.45 4.29
C ILE A 28 -0.90 6.02 4.43
N CYS A 29 -0.59 6.51 5.64
CA CYS A 29 0.76 6.93 6.01
C CYS A 29 1.55 5.72 6.53
N VAL A 30 2.72 5.46 5.94
CA VAL A 30 3.49 4.24 6.21
C VAL A 30 4.91 4.58 6.70
N PHE A 31 5.55 3.81 7.59
CA PHE A 31 5.00 2.80 8.51
C PHE A 31 5.28 3.23 9.95
N ALA A 32 4.33 3.02 10.86
CA ALA A 32 4.60 3.04 12.29
C ALA A 32 5.39 1.78 12.69
N GLN A 33 6.21 1.93 13.72
CA GLN A 33 7.11 0.90 14.23
C GLN A 33 6.44 0.08 15.33
N LEU A 34 6.80 -1.20 15.43
CA LEU A 34 6.38 -2.08 16.52
C LEU A 34 7.57 -2.34 17.45
N ASN A 35 7.43 -1.97 18.73
CA ASN A 35 8.47 -2.23 19.73
C ASN A 35 8.56 -3.74 20.03
N SER A 36 9.77 -4.31 20.01
CA SER A 36 9.99 -5.75 20.20
C SER A 36 9.76 -6.27 21.62
N SER A 37 9.67 -5.39 22.61
CA SER A 37 9.58 -5.76 24.02
C SER A 37 8.21 -5.41 24.61
N SER A 38 7.74 -4.18 24.38
CA SER A 38 6.42 -3.74 24.88
C SER A 38 5.27 -4.12 23.95
N TYR A 39 5.56 -4.40 22.68
CA TYR A 39 4.58 -4.59 21.61
C TYR A 39 3.65 -3.39 21.40
N GLU A 40 4.08 -2.21 21.86
CA GLU A 40 3.41 -0.96 21.54
C GLU A 40 3.88 -0.42 20.19
N ILE A 41 2.98 0.24 19.47
CA ILE A 41 3.35 0.96 18.25
C ILE A 41 3.80 2.38 18.57
N SER A 42 4.74 2.89 17.77
CA SER A 42 5.22 4.26 17.84
C SER A 42 5.65 4.77 16.46
N VAL A 43 5.76 6.08 16.30
CA VAL A 43 6.40 6.69 15.14
C VAL A 43 7.87 6.93 15.47
N SER A 44 8.77 6.75 14.50
CA SER A 44 10.19 7.01 14.73
C SER A 44 10.43 8.53 14.82
N PRO A 45 11.42 9.00 15.60
CA PRO A 45 11.72 10.44 15.66
C PRO A 45 12.04 11.07 14.30
N ALA A 46 12.57 10.30 13.35
CA ALA A 46 12.84 10.76 11.99
C ALA A 46 11.55 11.05 11.21
N ASP A 47 10.45 10.39 11.57
CA ASP A 47 9.18 10.39 10.83
C ASP A 47 8.11 11.25 11.51
N GLU A 48 8.37 11.72 12.72
CA GLU A 48 7.42 12.43 13.58
C GLU A 48 6.80 13.64 12.89
N GLN A 49 7.63 14.45 12.22
CA GLN A 49 7.15 15.64 11.50
C GLN A 49 6.22 15.25 10.33
N TYR A 50 6.52 14.16 9.65
CA TYR A 50 5.73 13.69 8.53
C TYR A 50 4.36 13.17 9.00
N PHE A 51 4.34 12.29 10.01
CA PHE A 51 3.10 11.73 10.56
C PHE A 51 2.21 12.79 11.23
N SER A 52 2.80 13.75 11.95
CA SER A 52 2.05 14.82 12.62
C SER A 52 1.37 15.81 11.67
N SER A 53 1.93 16.02 10.48
CA SER A 53 1.37 16.93 9.47
C SER A 53 0.51 16.21 8.42
N PHE A 54 0.64 14.89 8.28
CA PHE A 54 -0.02 14.11 7.23
C PHE A 54 -1.53 14.36 7.15
N THR A 55 -2.25 14.10 8.25
CA THR A 55 -3.70 14.20 8.27
C THR A 55 -4.17 15.65 8.11
N SER A 56 -3.52 16.60 8.78
CA SER A 56 -3.96 18.00 8.78
C SER A 56 -3.83 18.64 7.39
N ILE A 57 -2.72 18.41 6.69
CA ILE A 57 -2.50 18.89 5.32
C ILE A 57 -3.54 18.29 4.37
N LEU A 58 -3.78 16.97 4.44
CA LEU A 58 -4.72 16.30 3.55
C LEU A 58 -6.16 16.76 3.79
N LYS A 59 -6.55 16.92 5.05
CA LYS A 59 -7.89 17.42 5.43
C LYS A 59 -8.10 18.88 5.02
N GLN A 60 -7.06 19.71 4.97
CA GLN A 60 -7.16 21.07 4.45
C GLN A 60 -7.49 21.09 2.95
N LYS A 61 -6.91 20.17 2.18
CA LYS A 61 -7.13 20.06 0.71
C LYS A 61 -8.42 19.32 0.36
N ASN A 62 -8.74 18.28 1.11
CA ASN A 62 -9.95 17.46 0.95
C ASN A 62 -10.50 17.06 2.32
N PRO A 63 -11.45 17.82 2.90
CA PRO A 63 -12.00 17.53 4.22
C PRO A 63 -12.67 16.14 4.36
N SER A 64 -13.10 15.56 3.24
CA SER A 64 -13.76 14.25 3.18
C SER A 64 -12.80 13.05 3.16
N ILE A 65 -11.49 13.26 2.92
CA ILE A 65 -10.51 12.18 2.84
C ILE A 65 -10.36 11.46 4.18
N SER A 66 -10.30 10.13 4.19
CA SER A 66 -9.91 9.37 5.39
C SER A 66 -8.41 9.10 5.39
N THR A 67 -7.74 9.26 6.52
CA THR A 67 -6.33 8.88 6.69
C THR A 67 -6.19 7.68 7.61
N LEU A 68 -5.24 6.80 7.31
CA LEU A 68 -4.88 5.65 8.14
C LEU A 68 -3.38 5.63 8.39
N LEU A 69 -2.96 4.98 9.47
CA LEU A 69 -1.55 4.68 9.74
C LEU A 69 -1.29 3.20 9.49
N SER A 70 -0.26 2.87 8.72
CA SER A 70 0.12 1.48 8.48
C SER A 70 1.15 0.99 9.48
N ILE A 71 1.03 -0.26 9.89
CA ILE A 71 2.01 -1.00 10.70
C ILE A 71 2.43 -2.26 9.95
N GLY A 72 3.74 -2.50 9.85
CA GLY A 72 4.29 -3.68 9.19
C GLY A 72 5.06 -3.33 7.92
N GLY A 73 4.61 -3.86 6.78
CA GLY A 73 5.27 -3.76 5.49
C GLY A 73 6.19 -4.97 5.20
N GLY A 74 6.79 -4.98 4.01
CA GLY A 74 7.61 -6.10 3.53
C GLY A 74 8.88 -6.38 4.35
N THR A 75 9.33 -5.41 5.14
CA THR A 75 10.51 -5.51 6.01
C THR A 75 10.16 -5.75 7.48
N ALA A 76 8.88 -5.98 7.80
CA ALA A 76 8.43 -6.26 9.16
C ALA A 76 9.14 -7.48 9.76
N ASN A 77 9.62 -7.36 11.00
CA ASN A 77 10.28 -8.46 11.70
C ASN A 77 9.27 -9.55 12.06
N TYR A 78 9.36 -10.68 11.36
CA TYR A 78 8.46 -11.82 11.54
C TYR A 78 8.33 -12.25 13.01
N THR A 79 9.45 -12.43 13.71
CA THR A 79 9.47 -12.94 15.09
C THR A 79 8.77 -12.00 16.05
N VAL A 80 8.93 -10.69 15.88
CA VAL A 80 8.28 -9.69 16.73
C VAL A 80 6.76 -9.70 16.50
N PHE A 81 6.32 -9.72 15.24
CA PHE A 81 4.89 -9.74 14.91
C PHE A 81 4.21 -11.05 15.34
N SER A 82 4.84 -12.20 15.10
CA SER A 82 4.33 -13.50 15.54
C SER A 82 4.21 -13.55 17.07
N SER A 83 5.21 -13.03 17.79
CA SER A 83 5.16 -12.94 19.26
C SER A 83 4.04 -12.01 19.75
N MET A 84 3.84 -10.87 19.08
CA MET A 84 2.78 -9.91 19.40
C MET A 84 1.39 -10.54 19.28
N VAL A 85 1.11 -11.25 18.19
CA VAL A 85 -0.22 -11.84 17.97
C VAL A 85 -0.49 -13.04 18.88
N THR A 86 0.55 -13.72 19.37
CA THR A 86 0.42 -14.99 20.12
C THR A 86 -0.30 -14.83 21.46
N ASN A 87 0.02 -13.79 22.25
CA ASN A 87 -0.50 -13.63 23.61
C ASN A 87 -1.56 -12.52 23.72
N ALA A 88 -2.60 -12.75 24.53
CA ALA A 88 -3.66 -11.75 24.74
C ALA A 88 -3.13 -10.43 25.35
N SER A 89 -2.15 -10.51 26.25
CA SER A 89 -1.53 -9.32 26.85
C SER A 89 -0.76 -8.49 25.82
N THR A 90 -0.01 -9.13 24.91
CA THR A 90 0.77 -8.45 23.88
C THR A 90 -0.12 -7.86 22.80
N ARG A 91 -1.18 -8.58 22.38
CA ARG A 91 -2.24 -8.02 21.53
C ARG A 91 -2.91 -6.81 22.16
N LYS A 92 -3.21 -6.85 23.46
CA LYS A 92 -3.79 -5.72 24.19
C LYS A 92 -2.86 -4.49 24.17
N SER A 93 -1.56 -4.65 24.43
CA SER A 93 -0.58 -3.55 24.34
C SER A 93 -0.54 -2.94 22.93
N PHE A 94 -0.51 -3.78 21.91
CA PHE A 94 -0.58 -3.36 20.51
C PHE A 94 -1.86 -2.57 20.21
N ILE A 95 -3.02 -3.13 20.55
CA ILE A 95 -4.33 -2.50 20.30
C ILE A 95 -4.42 -1.14 21.00
N GLN A 96 -4.08 -1.07 22.29
CA GLN A 96 -4.21 0.16 23.07
C GLN A 96 -3.27 1.26 22.56
N SER A 97 -2.01 0.92 22.29
CA SER A 97 -1.06 1.88 21.71
C SER A 97 -1.47 2.31 20.30
N SER A 98 -2.03 1.41 19.49
CA SER A 98 -2.52 1.76 18.14
C SER A 98 -3.63 2.80 18.19
N ILE A 99 -4.65 2.60 19.02
CA ILE A 99 -5.75 3.56 19.18
C ILE A 99 -5.19 4.91 19.62
N ARG A 100 -4.32 4.92 20.64
CA ARG A 100 -3.65 6.13 21.14
C ARG A 100 -2.92 6.88 20.02
N ILE A 101 -2.12 6.17 19.22
CA ILE A 101 -1.32 6.74 18.14
C ILE A 101 -2.19 7.26 16.99
N ALA A 102 -3.26 6.56 16.60
CA ALA A 102 -4.19 7.09 15.61
C ALA A 102 -4.81 8.42 16.08
N ARG A 103 -5.24 8.51 17.34
CA ARG A 103 -5.80 9.76 17.88
C ARG A 103 -4.76 10.86 17.98
N LEU A 104 -3.53 10.53 18.40
CA LEU A 104 -2.43 11.49 18.50
C LEU A 104 -2.14 12.20 17.16
N TYR A 105 -2.13 11.45 16.06
CA TYR A 105 -1.87 11.99 14.70
C TYR A 105 -3.16 12.33 13.92
N GLY A 106 -4.30 12.34 14.60
CA GLY A 106 -5.61 12.66 14.00
C GLY A 106 -6.10 11.66 12.95
N SER A 107 -5.47 10.49 12.81
CA SER A 107 -5.83 9.44 11.86
C SER A 107 -7.22 8.88 12.14
N GLN A 108 -7.93 8.51 11.07
CA GLN A 108 -9.23 7.85 11.15
C GLN A 108 -9.14 6.33 11.20
N GLY A 109 -7.95 5.75 11.08
CA GLY A 109 -7.81 4.29 11.06
C GLY A 109 -6.40 3.76 11.10
N HIS A 110 -6.31 2.45 10.97
CA HIS A 110 -5.07 1.68 10.87
C HIS A 110 -5.11 0.68 9.72
N ASP A 111 -3.93 0.47 9.14
CA ASP A 111 -3.63 -0.61 8.21
C ASP A 111 -2.65 -1.60 8.86
N PHE A 112 -3.00 -2.89 8.85
CA PHE A 112 -2.15 -3.96 9.35
C PHE A 112 -1.52 -4.75 8.20
N SER A 113 -0.26 -4.45 7.90
CA SER A 113 0.47 -4.95 6.75
C SER A 113 1.52 -6.01 7.11
N TRP A 114 1.16 -7.05 7.87
CA TRP A 114 2.07 -8.17 8.17
C TRP A 114 2.02 -9.27 7.09
N VAL A 115 2.71 -9.00 5.98
CA VAL A 115 2.68 -9.83 4.76
C VAL A 115 3.51 -11.11 4.82
N SER A 116 4.31 -11.30 5.87
CA SER A 116 5.15 -12.48 6.05
C SER A 116 4.51 -13.56 6.95
N SER A 117 3.28 -13.35 7.41
CA SER A 117 2.52 -14.37 8.14
C SER A 117 2.32 -15.60 7.25
N ASN A 118 2.76 -16.78 7.71
CA ASN A 118 2.80 -17.96 6.85
C ASN A 118 2.45 -19.27 7.55
N THR A 119 2.07 -19.24 8.83
CA THR A 119 1.60 -20.41 9.56
C THR A 119 0.11 -20.33 9.89
N SER A 120 -0.54 -21.48 10.03
CA SER A 120 -1.94 -21.56 10.52
C SER A 120 -2.11 -20.95 11.92
N SER A 121 -1.06 -21.00 12.74
CA SER A 121 -1.05 -20.38 14.07
C SER A 121 -1.06 -18.86 13.96
N ASP A 122 -0.22 -18.27 13.10
CA ASP A 122 -0.20 -16.82 12.88
C ASP A 122 -1.56 -16.33 12.38
N MET A 123 -2.14 -17.01 11.39
CA MET A 123 -3.45 -16.65 10.85
C MET A 123 -4.56 -16.72 11.90
N SER A 124 -4.59 -17.77 12.72
CA SER A 124 -5.57 -17.90 13.82
C SER A 124 -5.40 -16.80 14.88
N ASN A 125 -4.15 -16.49 15.25
CA ASN A 125 -3.83 -15.44 16.21
C ASN A 125 -4.11 -14.03 15.66
N MET A 126 -3.90 -13.81 14.36
CA MET A 126 -4.33 -12.58 13.67
C MET A 126 -5.84 -12.43 13.69
N GLY A 127 -6.60 -13.52 13.48
CA GLY A 127 -8.06 -13.50 13.63
C GLY A 127 -8.49 -12.99 15.01
N ARG A 128 -7.89 -13.52 16.08
CA ARG A 128 -8.13 -13.06 17.46
C ARG A 128 -7.73 -11.60 17.67
N LEU A 129 -6.60 -11.17 17.13
CA LEU A 129 -6.17 -9.77 17.16
C LEU A 129 -7.24 -8.87 16.53
N PHE A 130 -7.74 -9.22 15.35
CA PHE A 130 -8.71 -8.39 14.64
C PHE A 130 -10.06 -8.31 15.34
N GLU A 131 -10.52 -9.40 15.95
CA GLU A 131 -11.71 -9.41 16.81
C GLU A 131 -11.54 -8.45 17.99
N GLU A 132 -10.46 -8.63 18.77
CA GLU A 132 -10.16 -7.79 19.94
C GLU A 132 -9.95 -6.32 19.56
N TRP A 133 -9.29 -6.06 18.42
CA TRP A 133 -9.03 -4.69 17.95
C TRP A 133 -10.32 -3.99 17.54
N ARG A 134 -11.21 -4.71 16.85
CA ARG A 134 -12.52 -4.18 16.46
C ARG A 134 -13.37 -3.84 17.67
N GLU A 135 -13.42 -4.72 18.67
CA GLU A 135 -14.12 -4.48 19.92
C GLU A 135 -13.57 -3.26 20.67
N ALA A 136 -12.24 -3.15 20.76
CA ALA A 136 -11.60 -2.02 21.41
C ALA A 136 -11.87 -0.69 20.67
N ALA A 137 -11.82 -0.67 19.34
CA ALA A 137 -12.14 0.52 18.54
C ALA A 137 -13.61 0.96 18.73
N LYS A 138 -14.53 0.01 18.75
CA LYS A 138 -15.96 0.28 19.03
C LYS A 138 -16.17 0.78 20.46
N SER A 139 -15.49 0.18 21.43
CA SER A 139 -15.56 0.59 22.84
C SER A 139 -15.05 2.02 23.05
N GLU A 140 -13.94 2.39 22.42
CA GLU A 140 -13.40 3.75 22.47
C GLU A 140 -14.38 4.79 21.88
N ALA A 141 -14.99 4.49 20.73
CA ALA A 141 -15.95 5.37 20.07
C ALA A 141 -17.25 5.56 20.87
N THR A 142 -17.70 4.53 21.58
CA THR A 142 -18.96 4.55 22.36
C THR A 142 -18.78 5.00 23.81
N SER A 143 -17.55 5.33 24.22
CA SER A 143 -17.28 5.83 25.57
C SER A 143 -18.09 7.12 25.85
N ALA A 144 -18.72 7.20 27.03
CA ALA A 144 -19.84 8.10 27.35
C ALA A 144 -19.61 9.61 27.14
N ASN A 145 -18.38 10.04 26.85
CA ASN A 145 -17.99 11.43 26.65
C ASN A 145 -17.33 11.71 25.29
N SER A 146 -17.37 10.76 24.36
CA SER A 146 -16.62 10.82 23.10
C SER A 146 -17.57 11.02 21.90
N ARG A 147 -17.37 12.08 21.11
CA ARG A 147 -17.93 12.20 19.75
C ARG A 147 -17.02 11.55 18.70
N THR A 148 -16.17 10.63 19.12
CA THR A 148 -15.12 10.09 18.27
C THR A 148 -15.66 8.97 17.41
N GLN A 149 -15.37 9.04 16.11
CA GLN A 149 -15.76 8.01 15.16
C GLN A 149 -14.95 6.72 15.40
N GLU A 150 -15.60 5.57 15.28
CA GLU A 150 -14.96 4.25 15.28
C GLU A 150 -13.82 4.22 14.25
N LEU A 151 -12.65 3.68 14.63
CA LEU A 151 -11.51 3.56 13.74
C LEU A 151 -11.82 2.64 12.57
N ILE A 152 -11.37 3.05 11.38
CA ILE A 152 -11.33 2.18 10.20
C ILE A 152 -10.16 1.22 10.36
N LEU A 153 -10.41 -0.08 10.23
CA LEU A 153 -9.38 -1.11 10.29
C LEU A 153 -9.32 -1.83 8.94
N ILE A 154 -8.13 -1.85 8.33
CA ILE A 154 -7.83 -2.64 7.14
C ILE A 154 -6.59 -3.49 7.40
N ALA A 155 -6.43 -4.59 6.66
CA ALA A 155 -5.31 -5.48 6.83
C ALA A 155 -4.95 -6.19 5.52
N ALA A 156 -3.66 -6.44 5.32
CA ALA A 156 -3.16 -7.37 4.33
C ALA A 156 -3.28 -8.79 4.89
N VAL A 157 -4.09 -9.62 4.24
CA VAL A 157 -4.46 -10.96 4.70
C VAL A 157 -4.59 -11.93 3.53
N HIS A 158 -4.37 -13.21 3.82
CA HIS A 158 -4.62 -14.31 2.87
C HIS A 158 -6.06 -14.83 3.02
N ASP A 159 -6.60 -15.44 1.97
CA ASP A 159 -7.87 -16.21 2.00
C ASP A 159 -9.12 -15.46 2.49
N VAL A 160 -9.43 -14.30 1.89
CA VAL A 160 -10.63 -13.49 2.20
C VAL A 160 -11.70 -13.59 1.11
N ALA A 161 -12.96 -13.54 1.54
CA ALA A 161 -14.11 -13.42 0.63
C ALA A 161 -13.98 -12.19 -0.29
N SER A 162 -14.32 -12.36 -1.57
CA SER A 162 -14.11 -11.37 -2.62
C SER A 162 -14.75 -9.99 -2.34
N GLN A 163 -15.90 -9.97 -1.68
CA GLN A 163 -16.64 -8.76 -1.24
C GLN A 163 -16.00 -7.96 -0.08
N LYS A 164 -14.74 -8.26 0.26
CA LYS A 164 -13.95 -7.49 1.24
C LYS A 164 -12.57 -7.17 0.68
N LEU A 165 -12.34 -7.45 -0.61
CA LEU A 165 -11.04 -7.27 -1.23
C LEU A 165 -10.89 -5.85 -1.76
N VAL A 166 -9.74 -5.28 -1.45
CA VAL A 166 -9.17 -4.12 -2.10
C VAL A 166 -8.04 -4.63 -2.99
N LEU A 167 -8.10 -4.43 -4.30
CA LEU A 167 -7.09 -4.96 -5.22
C LEU A 167 -5.89 -4.01 -5.32
N GLY A 168 -4.69 -4.51 -4.99
CA GLY A 168 -3.43 -3.80 -5.18
C GLY A 168 -3.00 -3.66 -6.65
N LEU A 169 -2.76 -2.45 -7.14
CA LEU A 169 -2.06 -2.18 -8.40
C LEU A 169 -0.72 -1.50 -8.12
N PRO A 170 0.41 -2.13 -8.51
CA PRO A 170 1.72 -1.51 -8.36
C PRO A 170 1.89 -0.39 -9.37
N PHE A 171 2.36 0.78 -8.91
CA PHE A 171 2.76 1.94 -9.72
C PHE A 171 4.26 1.94 -10.02
N TYR A 172 4.82 0.75 -10.16
CA TYR A 172 6.22 0.48 -10.43
C TYR A 172 6.35 -0.79 -11.27
N GLY A 173 7.54 -1.02 -11.79
CA GLY A 173 7.89 -2.21 -12.53
C GLY A 173 9.30 -2.65 -12.19
N TYR A 174 9.79 -3.62 -12.93
CA TYR A 174 11.13 -4.17 -12.73
C TYR A 174 11.87 -4.27 -14.06
N ALA A 175 13.17 -4.03 -13.98
CA ALA A 175 14.13 -4.05 -15.07
C ALA A 175 15.13 -5.18 -14.87
N TRP A 176 15.42 -5.90 -15.94
CA TRP A 176 16.35 -7.01 -15.96
C TRP A 176 17.27 -6.95 -17.17
N ASN A 177 18.49 -7.45 -17.00
CA ASN A 177 19.42 -7.67 -18.09
C ASN A 177 19.17 -9.04 -18.71
N LEU A 178 18.72 -9.06 -19.96
CA LEU A 178 18.56 -10.25 -20.80
C LEU A 178 19.92 -10.89 -21.04
N ARG A 179 19.96 -12.23 -20.95
CA ARG A 179 21.10 -13.02 -21.40
C ARG A 179 21.29 -12.91 -22.92
N SER A 180 20.20 -12.68 -23.67
CA SER A 180 20.25 -12.46 -25.11
C SER A 180 19.21 -11.42 -25.53
N PRO A 181 19.60 -10.28 -26.11
CA PRO A 181 18.68 -9.27 -26.64
C PRO A 181 17.65 -9.81 -27.64
N LYS A 182 18.02 -10.87 -28.38
CA LYS A 182 17.15 -11.51 -29.38
C LYS A 182 16.06 -12.38 -28.75
N LYS A 183 16.18 -12.72 -27.46
CA LYS A 183 15.20 -13.48 -26.69
C LYS A 183 14.63 -12.57 -25.61
N ASN A 184 13.58 -11.83 -25.95
CA ASN A 184 13.02 -10.75 -25.12
C ASN A 184 11.54 -10.94 -24.77
N ALA A 185 10.96 -12.10 -25.05
CA ALA A 185 9.60 -12.44 -24.61
C ALA A 185 9.51 -12.63 -23.08
N ILE A 186 8.29 -12.66 -22.53
CA ILE A 186 8.09 -13.06 -21.12
C ILE A 186 8.71 -14.45 -20.88
N GLY A 187 9.40 -14.60 -19.74
CA GLY A 187 10.14 -15.82 -19.39
C GLY A 187 11.52 -15.92 -20.03
N ALA A 188 11.97 -14.89 -20.77
CA ALA A 188 13.33 -14.84 -21.28
C ALA A 188 14.37 -14.90 -20.16
N ALA A 189 15.47 -15.62 -20.41
CA ALA A 189 16.55 -15.77 -19.44
C ALA A 189 17.27 -14.44 -19.18
N THR A 190 17.47 -14.11 -17.91
CA THR A 190 18.15 -12.89 -17.45
C THR A 190 19.46 -13.24 -16.75
N THR A 191 20.33 -12.25 -16.55
CA THR A 191 21.60 -12.39 -15.82
C THR A 191 21.56 -11.71 -14.46
N ALA A 192 20.91 -10.55 -14.37
CA ALA A 192 20.77 -9.76 -13.15
C ALA A 192 19.61 -8.75 -13.30
N PRO A 193 19.15 -8.14 -12.20
CA PRO A 193 18.42 -6.87 -12.26
C PRO A 193 19.20 -5.79 -13.03
N SER A 194 18.49 -4.79 -13.54
CA SER A 194 19.06 -3.67 -14.31
C SER A 194 18.56 -2.33 -13.78
N ILE A 195 19.21 -1.22 -14.15
CA ILE A 195 18.91 0.16 -13.72
C ILE A 195 19.19 0.41 -12.23
N THR A 196 18.55 -0.32 -11.32
CA THR A 196 18.83 -0.29 -9.88
C THR A 196 19.39 -1.64 -9.41
N GLN A 197 19.83 -1.71 -8.15
CA GLN A 197 20.28 -2.97 -7.56
C GLN A 197 19.16 -4.02 -7.48
N GLY A 198 17.92 -3.58 -7.22
CA GLY A 198 16.73 -4.44 -7.15
C GLY A 198 16.01 -4.61 -8.48
N GLY A 199 16.37 -3.83 -9.50
CA GLY A 199 15.65 -3.75 -10.78
C GLY A 199 14.41 -2.87 -10.73
N ASP A 200 13.99 -2.42 -9.55
CA ASP A 200 12.81 -1.60 -9.34
C ASP A 200 12.89 -0.28 -10.11
N MET A 201 11.79 0.08 -10.77
CA MET A 201 11.64 1.34 -11.47
C MET A 201 10.25 1.90 -11.22
N SER A 202 10.16 3.20 -10.95
CA SER A 202 8.86 3.87 -10.85
C SER A 202 8.18 3.94 -12.20
N TYR A 203 6.85 4.07 -12.20
CA TYR A 203 6.11 4.26 -13.44
C TYR A 203 6.55 5.52 -14.21
N LYS A 204 6.93 6.60 -13.52
CA LYS A 204 7.47 7.82 -14.14
C LYS A 204 8.79 7.55 -14.85
N ASP A 205 9.72 6.88 -14.19
CA ASP A 205 11.02 6.55 -14.77
C ASP A 205 10.84 5.60 -15.95
N ILE A 206 9.91 4.64 -15.84
CA ILE A 206 9.57 3.76 -16.96
C ILE A 206 9.00 4.56 -18.14
N LYS A 207 8.05 5.49 -17.93
CA LYS A 207 7.52 6.35 -19.00
C LYS A 207 8.64 7.16 -19.65
N ALA A 208 9.48 7.82 -18.86
CA ALA A 208 10.60 8.61 -19.35
C ALA A 208 11.59 7.75 -20.15
N TYR A 209 11.87 6.53 -19.68
CA TYR A 209 12.74 5.57 -20.36
C TYR A 209 12.15 5.14 -21.71
N VAL A 210 10.86 4.78 -21.76
CA VAL A 210 10.18 4.42 -23.02
C VAL A 210 10.23 5.57 -24.02
N GLN A 211 9.98 6.81 -23.57
CA GLN A 211 10.05 8.00 -24.42
C GLN A 211 11.46 8.27 -24.93
N HIS A 212 12.47 8.18 -24.07
CA HIS A 212 13.86 8.45 -24.42
C HIS A 212 14.40 7.48 -25.49
N TYR A 213 14.07 6.19 -25.37
CA TYR A 213 14.58 5.15 -26.27
C TYR A 213 13.64 4.79 -27.43
N GLY A 214 12.45 5.41 -27.52
CA GLY A 214 11.46 5.10 -28.55
C GLY A 214 11.03 3.62 -28.56
N ALA A 215 11.04 2.97 -27.40
CA ALA A 215 10.80 1.54 -27.29
C ALA A 215 9.31 1.21 -27.55
N SER A 216 9.04 0.19 -28.37
CA SER A 216 7.67 -0.32 -28.55
C SER A 216 7.23 -1.09 -27.31
N VAL A 217 6.09 -0.69 -26.74
CA VAL A 217 5.48 -1.36 -25.59
C VAL A 217 4.62 -2.51 -26.10
N LEU A 218 4.92 -3.72 -25.64
CA LEU A 218 4.16 -4.93 -25.97
C LEU A 218 3.21 -5.28 -24.84
N TYR A 219 1.94 -5.48 -25.17
CA TYR A 219 0.90 -5.92 -24.24
C TYR A 219 0.68 -7.43 -24.36
N ILE A 220 0.62 -8.11 -23.21
CA ILE A 220 0.24 -9.53 -23.15
C ILE A 220 -1.07 -9.67 -22.38
N ALA A 221 -2.13 -10.01 -23.12
CA ALA A 221 -3.47 -10.17 -22.56
C ALA A 221 -3.57 -11.27 -21.49
N THR A 222 -2.82 -12.37 -21.65
CA THR A 222 -2.84 -13.51 -20.71
C THR A 222 -2.42 -13.12 -19.29
N TYR A 223 -1.49 -12.18 -19.16
CA TYR A 223 -0.92 -11.76 -17.88
C TYR A 223 -1.29 -10.33 -17.50
N VAL A 224 -1.97 -9.59 -18.39
CA VAL A 224 -2.37 -8.20 -18.17
C VAL A 224 -1.14 -7.29 -17.92
N VAL A 225 -0.01 -7.63 -18.55
CA VAL A 225 1.30 -6.98 -18.36
C VAL A 225 1.72 -6.28 -19.64
N ASN A 226 2.32 -5.11 -19.46
CA ASN A 226 3.10 -4.44 -20.49
C ASN A 226 4.57 -4.70 -20.25
N TYR A 227 5.32 -4.99 -21.32
CA TYR A 227 6.77 -5.01 -21.25
C TYR A 227 7.37 -4.32 -22.46
N PHE A 228 8.63 -3.93 -22.32
CA PHE A 228 9.42 -3.43 -23.43
C PHE A 228 10.87 -3.82 -23.23
N SER A 229 11.63 -3.85 -24.31
CA SER A 229 13.06 -4.14 -24.26
C SER A 229 13.84 -3.19 -25.16
N PHE A 230 14.99 -2.75 -24.70
CA PHE A 230 15.96 -1.99 -25.48
C PHE A 230 17.35 -2.57 -25.25
N GLY A 231 18.02 -3.02 -26.32
CA GLY A 231 19.26 -3.77 -26.20
C GLY A 231 19.08 -5.01 -25.31
N SER A 232 19.91 -5.15 -24.27
CA SER A 232 19.78 -6.21 -23.27
C SER A 232 18.85 -5.85 -22.12
N THR A 233 18.31 -4.63 -22.03
CA THR A 233 17.45 -4.23 -20.92
C THR A 233 16.00 -4.62 -21.23
N TRP A 234 15.36 -5.33 -20.32
CA TRP A 234 13.95 -5.71 -20.37
C TRP A 234 13.22 -5.12 -19.17
N ILE A 235 12.10 -4.45 -19.40
CA ILE A 235 11.34 -3.78 -18.34
C ILE A 235 9.89 -4.24 -18.42
N GLY A 236 9.38 -4.77 -17.31
CA GLY A 236 8.00 -5.22 -17.16
C GLY A 236 7.24 -4.34 -16.17
N LYS A 237 5.99 -4.00 -16.50
CA LYS A 237 5.06 -3.24 -15.66
C LYS A 237 3.62 -3.71 -15.86
N VAL A 238 2.75 -3.38 -14.91
CA VAL A 238 1.30 -3.62 -15.08
C VAL A 238 0.74 -2.80 -16.25
N ASN A 239 -0.24 -3.36 -16.96
CA ASN A 239 -1.02 -2.61 -17.92
C ASN A 239 -2.20 -1.91 -17.23
N TYR A 240 -2.15 -0.58 -17.17
CA TYR A 240 -3.22 0.24 -16.60
C TYR A 240 -4.38 0.50 -17.58
N GLN A 241 -4.23 0.19 -18.88
CA GLN A 241 -5.31 0.36 -19.87
C GLN A 241 -6.34 -0.78 -19.84
N SER A 242 -5.97 -1.97 -19.37
CA SER A 242 -6.87 -3.14 -19.23
C SER A 242 -7.63 -3.15 -17.89
N LYS A 243 -7.63 -2.03 -17.18
CA LYS A 243 -8.31 -1.82 -15.91
C LYS A 243 -9.82 -1.96 -16.06
N ASP A 244 -10.40 -1.37 -17.10
CA ASP A 244 -11.86 -1.35 -17.25
C ASP A 244 -12.46 -2.74 -17.46
N SER A 245 -11.77 -3.64 -18.17
CA SER A 245 -12.27 -4.99 -18.45
C SER A 245 -12.28 -5.92 -17.24
N TYR A 246 -11.36 -5.75 -16.28
CA TYR A 246 -11.39 -6.55 -15.05
C TYR A 246 -12.31 -5.92 -13.99
N TRP A 247 -12.44 -4.59 -13.98
CA TRP A 247 -13.20 -3.88 -12.94
C TRP A 247 -14.70 -3.85 -13.21
N SER A 248 -15.13 -3.96 -14.47
CA SER A 248 -16.55 -4.02 -14.87
C SER A 248 -17.24 -5.34 -14.51
N ASN A 249 -16.48 -6.39 -14.17
CA ASN A 249 -17.02 -7.73 -13.87
C ASN A 249 -17.51 -7.91 -12.42
N GLY A 250 -17.50 -6.85 -11.59
CA GLY A 250 -18.26 -6.79 -10.34
C GLY A 250 -17.72 -7.61 -9.15
N ASN A 251 -16.48 -8.13 -9.22
CA ASN A 251 -15.96 -9.07 -8.22
C ASN A 251 -15.09 -8.44 -7.10
N VAL A 252 -14.84 -7.13 -7.13
CA VAL A 252 -14.02 -6.42 -6.13
C VAL A 252 -14.64 -5.07 -5.79
N ASP A 253 -14.66 -4.73 -4.50
CA ASP A 253 -15.33 -3.51 -4.01
C ASP A 253 -14.45 -2.25 -4.10
N SER A 254 -13.12 -2.42 -4.20
CA SER A 254 -12.18 -1.30 -4.10
C SER A 254 -10.78 -1.58 -4.66
N LEU A 255 -9.97 -0.52 -4.80
CA LEU A 255 -8.63 -0.54 -5.38
C LEU A 255 -7.60 0.09 -4.41
N GLU A 256 -6.48 -0.60 -4.25
CA GLU A 256 -5.31 -0.13 -3.52
C GLU A 256 -4.20 0.12 -4.51
N LEU A 257 -3.52 1.25 -4.43
CA LEU A 257 -2.42 1.60 -5.30
C LEU A 257 -1.12 1.56 -4.51
N PHE A 258 -0.27 0.61 -4.87
CA PHE A 258 1.04 0.43 -4.25
C PHE A 258 2.06 1.34 -4.94
N HIS A 259 2.47 2.40 -4.24
CA HIS A 259 3.49 3.32 -4.70
C HIS A 259 4.82 2.94 -4.06
N GLY A 260 5.45 1.90 -4.60
CA GLY A 260 6.84 1.59 -4.28
C GLY A 260 7.79 2.60 -4.95
N ILE A 261 8.58 3.31 -4.12
CA ILE A 261 9.96 3.73 -4.43
C ILE A 261 10.17 4.89 -5.45
N ALA A 262 9.39 5.99 -5.47
CA ALA A 262 9.89 7.18 -6.21
C ALA A 262 9.33 8.53 -5.79
N PRO A 263 10.16 9.46 -5.23
CA PRO A 263 9.76 10.71 -4.56
C PRO A 263 9.01 11.78 -5.38
N ASP A 264 8.69 11.58 -6.67
CA ASP A 264 8.12 12.64 -7.52
C ASP A 264 6.95 12.13 -8.40
N LEU A 265 5.71 12.20 -7.91
CA LEU A 265 4.54 11.70 -8.67
C LEU A 265 3.29 12.60 -8.61
N GLN A 266 3.42 13.91 -8.39
CA GLN A 266 2.31 14.87 -8.43
C GLN A 266 1.42 14.82 -9.70
N ALA A 267 1.91 14.29 -10.83
CA ALA A 267 1.34 14.61 -12.13
C ALA A 267 0.36 13.58 -12.73
N PHE A 268 0.11 12.40 -12.15
CA PHE A 268 -0.49 11.31 -12.95
C PHE A 268 -1.63 10.51 -12.34
N CYS A 269 -2.23 10.98 -11.25
CA CYS A 269 -3.54 10.44 -10.91
C CYS A 269 -4.61 11.20 -11.72
N PHE A 270 -5.31 10.44 -12.56
CA PHE A 270 -6.53 10.74 -13.31
C PHE A 270 -6.49 11.45 -14.67
N ASP A 271 -5.55 12.33 -15.02
CA ASP A 271 -5.64 13.01 -16.34
C ASP A 271 -5.46 12.04 -17.55
N ASP A 272 -4.69 10.96 -17.38
CA ASP A 272 -4.59 9.87 -18.37
C ASP A 272 -5.72 8.81 -18.25
N MET A 273 -6.68 8.97 -17.33
CA MET A 273 -7.78 8.02 -17.07
C MET A 273 -9.16 8.50 -17.56
N ILE A 274 -9.29 9.68 -18.18
CA ILE A 274 -10.59 10.25 -18.63
C ILE A 274 -10.65 10.38 -20.17
N TRP A 275 -10.12 9.43 -20.92
CA TRP A 275 -10.47 9.29 -22.34
C TRP A 275 -10.69 7.84 -22.75
N SER A 276 -11.85 7.32 -22.39
CA SER A 276 -12.77 6.58 -23.28
C SER A 276 -14.10 6.37 -22.58
#